data_AF-A0A0G0V8W6-F1
#
_entry.id   AF-A0A0G0V8W6-F1
#
_cell.length_a   1.000
_cell.length_b   1.000
_cell.length_c   1.000
_cell.angle_alpha   90.00
_cell.angle_beta   90.00
_cell.angle_gamma   90.00
#
_symmetry.space_group_name_H-M   'P 1'
#
loop_
_entity.id
_entity.type
_entity.pdbx_description
1 polymer ?
#
loop_
_entity_poly.entity_id
_entity_poly.type
_entity_poly.pdbx_seq_one_letter_code
_entity_poly.pdbx_strand_id
1 'polypeptide(L)'
;MLAFPALAHHGIPVTVFGTTSPDALVTIKVPELTLSVARIADENGRFIFTFNDVPPGVYMLFISAMKDGSANETSQLIGVPDSPAVEEMSVSDINLPLIPVKPIKKQKADLNGDGRVDMRDLSILLYHWTSSMFYTPYNKDADLNGDGSINLQDVSLMISHWTN
;
A
#
# COMPACT_ATOMS: atom_id res chain seq x y z
N MET A 1 49.91 16.80 0.72
CA MET A 1 48.48 16.83 0.33
C MET A 1 47.72 16.14 1.44
N LEU A 2 47.11 16.90 2.36
CA LEU A 2 46.35 16.32 3.47
C LEU A 2 45.03 15.81 2.88
N ALA A 3 44.84 14.49 2.87
CA ALA A 3 43.54 13.88 2.59
C ALA A 3 42.69 14.10 3.84
N PHE A 4 41.68 14.97 3.74
CA PHE A 4 40.61 14.99 4.74
C PHE A 4 39.88 13.65 4.62
N PRO A 5 39.68 12.90 5.72
CA PRO A 5 38.76 11.77 5.66
C PRO A 5 37.40 12.32 5.25
N ALA A 6 36.79 11.74 4.20
CA ALA A 6 35.39 11.97 3.91
C ALA A 6 34.63 11.58 5.18
N LEU A 7 34.13 12.58 5.90
CA LEU A 7 33.31 12.35 7.08
C LEU A 7 32.08 11.62 6.55
N ALA A 8 31.90 10.34 6.93
CA ALA A 8 30.65 9.66 6.64
C ALA A 8 29.56 10.46 7.35
N HIS A 9 28.74 11.21 6.62
CA HIS A 9 27.74 12.03 7.26
C HIS A 9 26.68 11.10 7.87
N HIS A 10 26.45 11.29 9.16
CA HIS A 10 25.46 10.56 9.93
C HIS A 10 24.06 10.86 9.40
N GLY A 11 23.14 9.92 9.55
CA GLY A 11 21.75 10.18 9.21
C GLY A 11 21.16 11.26 10.11
N ILE A 12 20.17 11.98 9.59
CA ILE A 12 19.50 13.05 10.32
C ILE A 12 18.08 12.65 10.68
N PRO A 13 17.50 13.16 11.78
CA PRO A 13 16.07 13.09 12.02
C PRO A 13 15.29 13.78 10.89
N VAL A 14 14.32 13.07 10.32
CA VAL A 14 13.34 13.59 9.36
C VAL A 14 11.96 13.53 9.99
N THR A 15 11.35 14.69 10.19
CA THR A 15 10.00 14.81 10.73
C THR A 15 8.99 15.08 9.61
N VAL A 16 8.01 14.21 9.45
CA VAL A 16 6.93 14.34 8.45
C VAL A 16 5.63 14.64 9.18
N PHE A 17 4.97 15.74 8.83
CA PHE A 17 3.70 16.12 9.44
C PHE A 17 2.71 16.69 8.44
N GLY A 18 1.43 16.60 8.79
CA GLY A 18 0.34 17.03 7.93
C GLY A 18 -1.01 16.91 8.61
N THR A 19 -2.05 16.96 7.79
CA THR A 19 -3.46 16.91 8.22
C THR A 19 -4.27 15.91 7.39
N THR A 20 -5.27 15.32 8.03
CA THR A 20 -6.28 14.41 7.45
C THR A 20 -7.55 14.49 8.32
N SER A 21 -8.46 13.52 8.21
CA SER A 21 -9.61 13.43 9.11
C SER A 21 -9.18 13.02 10.53
N PRO A 22 -9.80 13.57 11.59
CA PRO A 22 -9.57 13.13 12.97
C PRO A 22 -9.69 11.62 13.12
N ASP A 23 -8.83 11.02 13.93
CA ASP A 23 -8.71 9.57 14.17
C ASP A 23 -8.43 8.69 12.94
N ALA A 24 -8.05 9.27 11.80
CA ALA A 24 -7.66 8.46 10.64
C ALA A 24 -6.32 7.75 10.91
N LEU A 25 -6.20 6.49 10.49
CA LEU A 25 -4.93 5.76 10.52
C LEU A 25 -4.06 6.26 9.37
N VAL A 26 -2.97 6.94 9.68
CA VAL A 26 -1.97 7.40 8.72
C VAL A 26 -0.82 6.41 8.67
N THR A 27 -0.39 6.01 7.48
CA THR A 27 0.77 5.14 7.25
C THR A 27 1.79 5.86 6.37
N ILE A 28 3.06 5.84 6.76
CA ILE A 28 4.17 6.30 5.91
C ILE A 28 5.07 5.11 5.61
N LYS A 29 5.32 4.88 4.31
CA LYS A 29 6.26 3.88 3.81
C LYS A 29 7.42 4.56 3.08
N VAL A 30 8.63 4.06 3.33
CA VAL A 30 9.86 4.44 2.62
C VAL A 30 10.53 3.14 2.17
N PRO A 31 10.18 2.62 0.97
CA PRO A 31 10.63 1.30 0.52
C PRO A 31 12.15 1.15 0.47
N GLU A 32 12.87 2.20 0.09
CA GLU A 32 14.34 2.22 -0.01
C GLU A 32 15.02 2.00 1.35
N LEU A 33 14.32 2.33 2.44
CA LEU A 33 14.78 2.11 3.82
C LEU A 33 14.08 0.91 4.48
N THR A 34 13.19 0.21 3.76
CA THR A 34 12.32 -0.86 4.32
C THR A 34 11.52 -0.37 5.54
N LEU A 35 11.18 0.92 5.57
CA LEU A 35 10.43 1.52 6.67
C LEU A 35 8.94 1.56 6.35
N SER A 36 8.12 1.20 7.32
CA SER A 36 6.66 1.32 7.26
C SER A 36 6.15 1.54 8.68
N VAL A 37 5.62 2.74 8.94
CA VAL A 37 5.10 3.13 10.26
C VAL A 37 3.68 3.64 10.13
N ALA A 38 2.85 3.38 11.14
CA ALA A 38 1.47 3.84 11.16
C ALA A 38 1.13 4.51 12.49
N ARG A 39 0.31 5.56 12.45
CA ARG A 39 -0.16 6.30 13.62
C ARG A 39 -1.54 6.89 13.35
N ILE A 40 -2.36 6.98 14.40
CA ILE A 40 -3.67 7.64 14.35
C ILE A 40 -3.47 9.16 14.40
N ALA A 41 -4.15 9.90 13.52
CA ALA A 41 -4.21 11.36 13.56
C ALA A 41 -4.96 11.84 14.81
N ASP A 42 -4.54 12.96 15.38
CA ASP A 42 -5.16 13.49 16.61
C ASP A 42 -6.61 13.98 16.40
N GLU A 43 -7.22 14.49 17.47
CA GLU A 43 -8.59 15.02 17.45
C GLU A 43 -8.80 16.18 16.45
N ASN A 44 -7.72 16.86 16.06
CA ASN A 44 -7.72 17.93 15.06
C ASN A 44 -7.32 17.41 13.66
N GLY A 45 -7.12 16.10 13.50
CA GLY A 45 -6.71 15.48 12.25
C GLY A 45 -5.22 15.65 11.92
N ARG A 46 -4.38 16.09 12.86
CA ARG A 46 -2.95 16.27 12.64
C ARG A 46 -2.21 14.95 12.87
N PHE A 47 -1.22 14.68 12.03
CA PHE A 47 -0.27 13.58 12.22
C PHE A 47 1.16 14.09 12.18
N ILE A 48 2.05 13.41 12.92
CA ILE A 48 3.49 13.69 12.98
C ILE A 48 4.23 12.35 13.11
N PHE A 49 5.22 12.14 12.26
CA PHE A 49 6.16 11.03 12.27
C PHE A 49 7.58 11.57 12.33
N THR A 50 8.45 10.93 13.10
CA THR A 50 9.88 11.25 13.12
C THR A 50 10.66 9.97 12.84
N PHE A 51 11.45 10.00 11.77
CA PHE A 51 12.39 8.95 11.41
C PHE A 51 13.76 9.40 11.88
N ASN A 52 14.37 8.66 12.80
CA ASN A 52 15.71 8.98 13.29
C ASN A 52 16.77 8.39 12.34
N ASP A 53 17.90 9.09 12.21
CA ASP A 53 19.08 8.58 11.49
C ASP A 53 18.79 8.23 10.01
N VAL A 54 18.08 9.10 9.30
CA VAL A 54 17.84 8.92 7.86
C VAL A 54 19.10 9.34 7.09
N PRO A 55 19.76 8.43 6.35
CA PRO A 55 20.98 8.76 5.62
C PRO A 55 20.74 9.84 4.56
N PRO A 56 21.79 10.56 4.13
CA PRO A 56 21.72 11.41 2.95
C PRO A 56 21.32 10.62 1.70
N GLY A 57 20.42 11.19 0.90
CA GLY A 57 19.87 10.48 -0.26
C GLY A 57 18.56 11.08 -0.74
N VAL A 58 18.00 10.46 -1.78
CA VAL A 58 16.68 10.80 -2.31
C VAL A 58 15.74 9.66 -2.00
N TYR A 59 14.59 9.97 -1.39
CA TYR A 59 13.62 8.99 -0.94
C TYR A 59 12.23 9.35 -1.45
N MET A 60 11.46 8.33 -1.84
CA MET A 60 10.04 8.50 -2.10
C MET A 60 9.24 8.09 -0.86
N LEU A 61 8.58 9.07 -0.24
CA LEU A 61 7.62 8.82 0.81
C LEU A 61 6.29 8.42 0.18
N PHE A 62 5.69 7.33 0.64
CA PHE A 62 4.30 6.98 0.36
C PHE A 62 3.49 7.19 1.64
N ILE A 63 2.55 8.13 1.61
CA ILE A 63 1.70 8.47 2.74
C ILE A 63 0.27 8.08 2.40
N SER A 64 -0.37 7.27 3.24
CA SER A 64 -1.79 6.95 3.13
C SER A 64 -2.52 7.27 4.42
N ALA A 65 -3.79 7.64 4.32
CA ALA A 65 -4.70 7.81 5.45
C ALA A 65 -5.96 6.99 5.19
N MET A 66 -6.49 6.33 6.21
CA MET A 66 -7.72 5.54 6.10
C MET A 66 -8.58 5.66 7.36
N LYS A 67 -9.91 5.74 7.18
CA LYS A 67 -10.92 5.69 8.25
C LYS A 67 -12.25 5.26 7.66
N ASP A 68 -12.95 4.31 8.30
CA ASP A 68 -14.35 3.97 8.00
C ASP A 68 -14.66 3.77 6.50
N GLY A 69 -13.83 2.99 5.79
CA GLY A 69 -14.00 2.73 4.36
C GLY A 69 -13.69 3.91 3.44
N SER A 70 -13.17 5.01 3.99
CA SER A 70 -12.59 6.13 3.24
C SER A 70 -11.07 6.06 3.32
N ALA A 71 -10.39 6.37 2.23
CA ALA A 71 -8.94 6.35 2.17
C ALA A 71 -8.43 7.39 1.17
N ASN A 72 -7.22 7.88 1.37
CA ASN A 72 -6.50 8.68 0.39
C ASN A 72 -5.00 8.39 0.51
N GLU A 73 -4.25 8.61 -0.57
CA GLU A 73 -2.82 8.37 -0.65
C GLU A 73 -2.13 9.46 -1.46
N THR A 74 -0.89 9.76 -1.09
CA THR A 74 0.00 10.66 -1.84
C THR A 74 1.43 10.14 -1.76
N SER A 75 2.26 10.58 -2.68
CA SER A 75 3.70 10.42 -2.59
C SER A 75 4.42 11.76 -2.59
N GLN A 76 5.59 11.80 -1.96
CA GLN A 76 6.45 12.97 -1.94
C GLN A 76 7.91 12.55 -2.08
N LEU A 77 8.59 13.14 -3.06
CA LEU A 77 10.03 12.97 -3.22
C LEU A 77 10.74 13.93 -2.27
N ILE A 78 11.65 13.41 -1.44
CA ILE A 78 12.47 14.20 -0.52
C ILE A 78 13.95 13.99 -0.81
N GLY A 79 14.75 15.04 -0.68
CA GLY A 79 16.20 14.97 -0.72
C GLY A 79 16.76 15.26 0.66
N VAL A 80 17.33 14.26 1.31
CA VAL A 80 18.05 14.40 2.58
C VAL A 80 19.47 14.84 2.25
N PRO A 81 19.89 16.05 2.66
CA PRO A 81 21.14 16.63 2.23
C PRO A 81 22.34 15.97 2.90
N ASP A 82 23.41 15.81 2.13
CA ASP A 82 24.71 15.35 2.62
C ASP A 82 25.52 16.54 3.17
N SER A 83 25.00 17.21 4.20
CA SER A 83 25.58 18.44 4.75
C SER A 83 25.65 18.40 6.28
N PRO A 84 26.82 18.64 6.89
CA PRO A 84 26.95 18.69 8.35
C PRO A 84 26.26 19.91 8.97
N ALA A 85 25.82 20.88 8.16
CA ALA A 85 25.06 22.04 8.64
C ALA A 85 23.56 21.75 8.83
N VAL A 86 23.08 20.59 8.36
CA VAL A 86 21.69 20.18 8.50
C VAL A 86 21.64 19.09 9.56
N GLU A 87 21.07 19.42 10.71
CA GLU A 87 20.92 18.49 11.83
C GLU A 87 19.54 17.83 11.87
N GLU A 88 18.55 18.42 11.19
CA GLU A 88 17.19 17.89 11.08
C GLU A 88 16.51 18.39 9.81
N MET A 89 15.50 17.63 9.36
CA MET A 89 14.67 18.01 8.23
C MET A 89 13.19 17.86 8.58
N SER A 90 12.37 18.77 8.06
CA SER A 90 10.91 18.67 8.17
C SER A 90 10.27 18.58 6.79
N VAL A 91 9.24 17.75 6.68
CA VAL A 91 8.37 17.57 5.52
C VAL A 91 6.95 17.93 5.98
N SER A 92 6.35 18.92 5.33
CA SER A 92 5.12 19.58 5.76
C SER A 92 4.12 19.74 4.61
N ASP A 93 3.01 20.44 4.89
CA ASP A 93 1.95 20.78 3.93
C ASP A 93 1.25 19.58 3.29
N ILE A 94 1.40 18.39 3.89
CA ILE A 94 0.68 17.20 3.49
C ILE A 94 -0.76 17.34 3.97
N ASN A 95 -1.69 17.50 3.04
CA ASN A 95 -3.13 17.46 3.30
C ASN A 95 -3.73 16.25 2.59
N LEU A 96 -4.26 15.30 3.38
CA LEU A 96 -4.77 14.03 2.91
C LEU A 96 -6.25 13.87 3.27
N PRO A 97 -7.16 14.64 2.64
CA PRO A 97 -8.59 14.53 2.92
C PRO A 97 -9.06 13.13 2.54
N LEU A 98 -9.78 12.46 3.42
CA LEU A 98 -10.30 11.13 3.11
C LEU A 98 -11.39 11.24 2.04
N ILE A 99 -11.27 10.40 1.01
CA ILE A 99 -12.32 10.19 0.03
C ILE A 99 -12.97 8.83 0.30
N PRO A 100 -14.32 8.72 0.24
CA PRO A 100 -14.97 7.43 0.34
C PRO A 100 -14.39 6.49 -0.72
N VAL A 101 -13.77 5.40 -0.28
CA VAL A 101 -13.42 4.34 -1.20
C VAL A 101 -14.76 3.76 -1.62
N LYS A 102 -15.09 3.89 -2.91
CA LYS A 102 -16.31 3.25 -3.44
C LYS A 102 -16.22 1.79 -3.03
N PRO A 103 -17.13 1.28 -2.19
CA PRO A 103 -17.07 -0.12 -1.78
C PRO A 103 -17.16 -0.92 -3.06
N ILE A 104 -16.07 -1.57 -3.39
CA ILE A 104 -16.01 -2.46 -4.53
C ILE A 104 -16.95 -3.59 -4.15
N LYS A 105 -18.14 -3.59 -4.76
CA LYS A 105 -19.08 -4.69 -4.60
C LYS A 105 -18.38 -5.89 -5.20
N LYS A 106 -17.83 -6.78 -4.36
CA LYS A 106 -17.23 -8.04 -4.80
C LYS A 106 -18.21 -8.71 -5.75
N GLN A 107 -17.88 -8.68 -7.03
CA GLN A 107 -18.73 -9.26 -8.04
C GLN A 107 -18.60 -10.77 -7.95
N LYS A 108 -19.61 -11.51 -8.42
CA LYS A 108 -19.43 -12.94 -8.60
C LYS A 108 -18.29 -13.13 -9.60
N ALA A 109 -17.31 -13.97 -9.26
CA ALA A 109 -16.06 -14.18 -10.00
C ALA A 109 -14.96 -13.09 -9.89
N ASP A 110 -15.14 -12.04 -9.08
CA ASP A 110 -14.05 -11.13 -8.67
C ASP A 110 -13.29 -11.79 -7.50
N LEU A 111 -12.25 -12.54 -7.85
CA LEU A 111 -11.50 -13.40 -6.92
C LEU A 111 -10.39 -12.62 -6.20
N ASN A 112 -9.87 -11.54 -6.80
CA ASN A 112 -8.84 -10.69 -6.19
C ASN A 112 -9.40 -9.48 -5.43
N GLY A 113 -10.69 -9.15 -5.59
CA GLY A 113 -11.38 -8.05 -4.92
C GLY A 113 -11.07 -6.66 -5.50
N ASP A 114 -10.53 -6.58 -6.72
CA ASP A 114 -10.16 -5.31 -7.38
C ASP A 114 -11.34 -4.63 -8.08
N GLY A 115 -12.51 -5.29 -8.09
CA GLY A 115 -13.77 -4.78 -8.61
C GLY A 115 -14.01 -5.04 -10.07
N ARG A 116 -13.08 -5.73 -10.70
CA ARG A 116 -13.18 -6.25 -12.06
C ARG A 116 -13.25 -7.76 -12.00
N VAL A 117 -13.74 -8.35 -13.09
CA VAL A 117 -13.60 -9.76 -13.39
C VAL A 117 -12.79 -9.83 -14.66
N ASP A 118 -11.49 -10.09 -14.53
CA ASP A 118 -10.54 -10.05 -15.63
C ASP A 118 -9.54 -11.23 -15.62
N MET A 119 -8.46 -11.09 -16.39
CA MET A 119 -7.41 -12.12 -16.51
C MET A 119 -6.74 -12.46 -15.18
N ARG A 120 -6.70 -11.53 -14.21
CA ARG A 120 -6.15 -11.79 -12.88
C ARG A 120 -7.03 -12.77 -12.13
N ASP A 121 -8.35 -12.60 -12.17
CA ASP A 121 -9.29 -13.54 -11.54
C ASP A 121 -9.22 -14.90 -12.21
N LEU A 122 -9.13 -14.95 -13.54
CA LEU A 122 -8.94 -16.21 -14.26
C LEU A 122 -7.67 -16.92 -13.82
N SER A 123 -6.56 -16.20 -13.61
CA SER A 123 -5.32 -16.81 -13.12
C SER A 123 -5.47 -17.42 -11.72
N ILE A 124 -6.26 -16.80 -10.84
CA ILE A 124 -6.56 -17.31 -9.49
C ILE A 124 -7.44 -18.56 -9.58
N LEU A 125 -8.46 -18.55 -10.44
CA LEU A 125 -9.33 -19.71 -10.66
C LEU A 125 -8.52 -20.91 -11.18
N LEU A 126 -7.67 -20.70 -12.18
CA LEU A 126 -6.82 -21.75 -12.74
C LEU A 126 -5.76 -22.27 -11.75
N TYR A 127 -5.29 -21.42 -10.84
CA TYR A 127 -4.41 -21.87 -9.75
C TYR A 127 -5.10 -22.87 -8.82
N HIS A 128 -6.40 -22.69 -8.57
CA HIS A 128 -7.20 -23.60 -7.74
C HIS A 128 -7.88 -24.73 -8.52
N TRP A 129 -7.48 -24.96 -9.78
CA TRP A 129 -8.07 -25.97 -10.63
C TRP A 129 -8.11 -27.34 -9.96
N THR A 130 -9.29 -27.94 -9.88
CA THR A 130 -9.46 -29.27 -9.31
C THR A 130 -9.13 -30.31 -10.38
N SER A 131 -8.06 -31.06 -10.18
CA SER A 131 -7.67 -32.18 -11.04
C SER A 131 -7.38 -33.40 -10.19
N SER A 132 -7.79 -34.58 -10.67
CA SER A 132 -7.45 -35.86 -10.03
C SER A 132 -5.94 -36.12 -9.96
N MET A 133 -5.14 -35.38 -10.74
CA MET A 133 -3.69 -35.55 -10.85
C MET A 133 -2.90 -34.56 -9.97
N PHE A 134 -3.52 -33.51 -9.43
CA PHE A 134 -2.83 -32.48 -8.64
C PHE A 134 -3.63 -32.11 -7.39
N TYR A 135 -2.99 -32.23 -6.22
CA TYR A 135 -3.52 -31.68 -4.96
C TYR A 135 -3.32 -30.16 -4.95
N THR A 136 -4.26 -29.42 -5.54
CA THR A 136 -4.39 -27.97 -5.34
C THR A 136 -5.22 -27.72 -4.08
N PRO A 137 -4.88 -26.70 -3.27
CA PRO A 137 -5.71 -26.32 -2.14
C PRO A 137 -7.06 -25.82 -2.67
N TYR A 138 -8.14 -26.49 -2.26
CA TYR A 138 -9.50 -26.09 -2.60
C TYR A 138 -9.78 -24.67 -2.10
N ASN A 139 -10.36 -23.84 -2.96
CA ASN A 139 -10.79 -22.49 -2.62
C ASN A 139 -12.28 -22.31 -2.94
N LYS A 140 -13.09 -22.19 -1.89
CA LYS A 140 -14.55 -22.01 -1.99
C LYS A 140 -14.97 -20.78 -2.80
N ASP A 141 -14.10 -19.77 -2.91
CA ASP A 141 -14.41 -18.55 -3.67
C ASP A 141 -14.19 -18.77 -5.17
N ALA A 142 -13.37 -19.74 -5.57
CA ALA A 142 -13.13 -20.12 -6.98
C ALA A 142 -14.10 -21.19 -7.51
N ASP A 143 -14.81 -21.90 -6.61
CA ASP A 143 -15.95 -22.75 -6.94
C ASP A 143 -17.21 -21.86 -7.10
N LEU A 144 -17.43 -21.37 -8.32
CA LEU A 144 -18.41 -20.34 -8.62
C LEU A 144 -19.84 -20.88 -8.76
N ASN A 145 -19.97 -22.19 -9.03
CA ASN A 145 -21.27 -22.87 -9.07
C ASN A 145 -21.60 -23.60 -7.74
N GLY A 146 -20.61 -23.82 -6.87
CA GLY A 146 -20.77 -24.48 -5.57
C GLY A 146 -20.90 -26.00 -5.68
N ASP A 147 -20.42 -26.61 -6.75
CA ASP A 147 -20.54 -28.05 -7.00
C ASP A 147 -19.42 -28.90 -6.35
N GLY A 148 -18.45 -28.23 -5.70
CA GLY A 148 -17.32 -28.85 -5.02
C GLY A 148 -16.14 -29.16 -5.94
N SER A 149 -16.16 -28.73 -7.21
CA SER A 149 -15.09 -28.95 -8.18
C SER A 149 -14.79 -27.69 -9.00
N ILE A 150 -13.58 -27.15 -8.90
CA ILE A 150 -13.16 -25.97 -9.67
C ILE A 150 -12.73 -26.40 -11.07
N ASN A 151 -13.55 -26.13 -12.07
CA ASN A 151 -13.40 -26.66 -13.42
C ASN A 151 -13.88 -25.69 -14.54
N LEU A 152 -14.06 -26.20 -15.76
CA LEU A 152 -14.48 -25.40 -16.92
C LEU A 152 -15.87 -24.75 -16.74
N GLN A 153 -16.73 -25.32 -15.90
CA GLN A 153 -18.03 -24.72 -15.57
C GLN A 153 -17.86 -23.39 -14.82
N ASP A 154 -16.90 -23.32 -13.90
CA ASP A 154 -16.56 -22.08 -13.20
C ASP A 154 -15.95 -21.06 -14.16
N VAL A 155 -15.10 -21.49 -15.10
CA VAL A 155 -14.58 -20.61 -16.16
C VAL A 155 -15.73 -20.02 -16.98
N SER A 156 -16.72 -20.83 -17.36
CA SER A 156 -17.89 -20.35 -18.11
C SER A 156 -18.70 -19.32 -17.31
N LEU A 157 -18.84 -19.51 -15.99
CA LEU A 157 -19.49 -18.53 -15.13
C LEU A 157 -18.67 -17.25 -15.01
N MET A 158 -17.35 -17.35 -14.85
CA MET A 158 -16.46 -16.19 -14.79
C MET A 158 -16.54 -15.33 -16.05
N ILE A 159 -16.50 -15.96 -17.23
CA ILE A 159 -16.62 -15.25 -18.53
C ILE A 159 -17.97 -14.52 -18.62
N SER A 160 -19.05 -15.09 -18.07
CA SER A 160 -20.36 -14.41 -18.05
C SER A 160 -20.39 -13.14 -17.20
N HIS A 161 -19.42 -12.97 -16.29
CA HIS A 161 -19.25 -11.81 -15.42
C HIS A 161 -18.09 -10.90 -15.85
N TRP A 162 -17.42 -11.17 -16.97
CA TRP A 162 -16.23 -10.45 -17.41
C TRP A 162 -16.44 -8.93 -17.54
N THR A 163 -15.52 -8.15 -16.99
CA THR A 163 -15.55 -6.69 -17.06
C THR A 163 -14.26 -6.16 -17.69
N ASN A 164 -14.39 -5.32 -18.73
CA ASN A 164 -13.25 -4.62 -19.34
C ASN A 164 -12.74 -3.47 -18.47
#